data_AF-B0ENS0-F1
#
_entry.id   AF-B0ENS0-F1
#
_cell.length_a   1.000
_cell.length_b   1.000
_cell.length_c   1.000
_cell.angle_alpha   90.00
_cell.angle_beta   90.00
_cell.angle_gamma   90.00
#
_symmetry.space_group_name_H-M   'P 1'
#
loop_
_entity.id
_entity.type
_entity.pdbx_description
1 polymer ?
#
loop_
_entity_poly.entity_id
_entity_poly.type
_entity_poly.pdbx_seq_one_letter_code
_entity_poly.pdbx_strand_id
1 'polypeptide(L)'
;MKLLEKVLINCIKGVGFYTTKAKRLKRCCVIMKEQFNNQVPQTKQDLLSLPGVGPKIASLILSIGFDRLESLAIDTHIFVISHRLGWADGSSPEKVRLQLESWLPKEEWSLFNKSIVAFGQCCCRKIHPKCKQCPIQDKCHYYHKST
;
A
#
# COMPACT_ATOMS: atom_id res chain seq x y z
N MET A 1 20.88 2.66 -21.38
CA MET A 1 20.77 3.45 -20.13
C MET A 1 22.13 3.40 -19.42
N LYS A 2 22.82 4.54 -19.30
CA LYS A 2 24.27 4.61 -18.99
C LYS A 2 24.64 4.61 -17.49
N LEU A 3 23.67 4.59 -16.57
CA LEU A 3 24.01 4.61 -15.13
C LEU A 3 24.52 3.23 -14.66
N LEU A 4 25.70 3.22 -14.04
CA LEU A 4 26.23 2.03 -13.37
C LEU A 4 25.38 1.71 -12.14
N GLU A 5 25.14 0.42 -11.89
CA GLU A 5 24.34 -0.03 -10.75
C GLU A 5 24.93 0.43 -9.40
N LYS A 6 26.26 0.46 -9.29
CA LYS A 6 26.98 0.98 -8.12
C LYS A 6 26.62 2.43 -7.80
N VAL A 7 26.48 3.28 -8.83
CA VAL A 7 26.10 4.68 -8.64
C VAL A 7 24.67 4.75 -8.11
N LEU A 8 23.75 3.98 -8.71
CA LEU A 8 22.35 3.96 -8.26
C LEU A 8 22.22 3.48 -6.81
N ILE A 9 22.92 2.40 -6.45
CA ILE A 9 22.97 1.87 -5.08
C ILE A 9 23.40 2.96 -4.09
N ASN A 10 24.43 3.74 -4.42
CA ASN A 10 24.92 4.82 -3.56
C ASN A 10 23.87 5.94 -3.41
N CYS A 11 23.16 6.29 -4.49
CA CYS A 11 22.11 7.31 -4.44
C CYS A 11 20.93 6.94 -3.52
N ILE A 12 20.59 5.66 -3.41
CA ILE A 12 19.42 5.20 -2.62
C ILE A 12 19.78 4.43 -1.35
N LYS A 13 21.03 4.53 -0.87
CA LYS A 13 21.54 3.78 0.30
C LYS A 13 20.77 4.04 1.59
N GLY A 14 20.14 5.20 1.72
CA GLY A 14 19.31 5.56 2.88
C GLY A 14 17.97 4.80 2.98
N VAL A 15 17.60 4.03 1.95
CA VAL A 15 16.34 3.30 1.90
C VAL A 15 16.56 1.81 2.23
N GLY A 16 15.67 1.21 3.01
CA GLY A 16 15.71 -0.24 3.24
C GLY A 16 15.67 -1.06 1.95
N PHE A 17 16.46 -2.14 1.89
CA PHE A 17 16.62 -3.03 0.72
C PHE A 17 17.15 -2.33 -0.54
N TYR A 18 17.95 -1.27 -0.39
CA TYR A 18 18.45 -0.44 -1.48
C TYR A 18 19.17 -1.22 -2.59
N THR A 19 19.95 -2.25 -2.27
CA THR A 19 20.66 -3.08 -3.27
C THR A 19 19.69 -3.79 -4.21
N THR A 20 18.67 -4.46 -3.66
CA THR A 20 17.61 -5.12 -4.44
C THR A 20 16.76 -4.11 -5.19
N LYS A 21 16.44 -2.96 -4.58
CA LYS A 21 15.67 -1.89 -5.22
C LYS A 21 16.40 -1.29 -6.42
N ALA A 22 17.72 -1.06 -6.33
CA ALA A 22 18.52 -0.55 -7.45
C ALA A 22 18.47 -1.49 -8.66
N LYS A 23 18.64 -2.80 -8.43
CA LYS A 23 18.52 -3.84 -9.47
C LYS A 23 17.14 -3.83 -10.13
N ARG A 24 16.08 -3.81 -9.32
CA ARG A 24 14.69 -3.79 -9.79
C ARG A 24 14.38 -2.52 -10.59
N LEU A 25 14.77 -1.35 -10.09
CA LEU A 25 14.55 -0.07 -10.76
C LEU A 25 15.20 -0.06 -12.15
N LYS A 26 16.46 -0.52 -12.24
CA LYS A 26 17.16 -0.62 -13.53
C LYS A 26 16.41 -1.54 -14.51
N ARG A 27 15.90 -2.68 -14.02
CA ARG A 27 15.12 -3.63 -14.82
C ARG A 27 13.75 -3.06 -15.24
N CYS A 28 13.06 -2.33 -14.36
CA CYS A 28 11.83 -1.62 -14.72
C CYS A 28 12.06 -0.66 -15.90
N CYS A 29 13.13 0.13 -15.87
CA CYS A 29 13.43 1.06 -16.96
C CYS A 29 13.72 0.34 -18.29
N VAL A 30 14.37 -0.82 -18.26
CA VAL A 30 14.59 -1.64 -19.47
C VAL A 30 13.25 -2.13 -20.02
N ILE A 31 12.40 -2.73 -19.18
CA ILE A 31 11.08 -3.21 -19.58
C ILE A 31 10.21 -2.07 -20.12
N MET A 32 10.18 -0.91 -19.45
CA MET A 32 9.45 0.27 -19.92
C MET A 32 9.90 0.74 -21.29
N LYS A 33 11.21 0.71 -21.55
CA LYS A 33 11.76 1.07 -22.86
C LYS A 33 11.38 0.06 -23.94
N GLU A 34 11.50 -1.23 -23.64
CA GLU A 34 11.31 -2.32 -24.62
C GLU A 34 9.83 -2.61 -24.93
N GLN A 35 8.95 -2.51 -23.92
CA GLN A 35 7.57 -3.00 -24.02
C GLN A 35 6.52 -1.89 -23.92
N PHE A 36 6.87 -0.74 -23.34
CA PHE A 36 5.91 0.32 -23.03
C PHE A 36 6.28 1.68 -23.62
N ASN A 37 7.14 1.72 -24.64
CA ASN A 37 7.54 2.94 -25.35
C ASN A 37 8.02 4.08 -24.40
N ASN A 38 8.78 3.72 -23.36
CA ASN A 38 9.25 4.62 -22.30
C ASN A 38 8.13 5.28 -21.46
N GLN A 39 6.92 4.75 -21.49
CA GLN A 39 5.80 5.20 -20.66
C GLN A 39 5.60 4.29 -19.45
N VAL A 40 5.06 4.86 -18.38
CA VAL A 40 4.59 4.06 -17.24
C VAL A 40 3.31 3.33 -17.67
N PRO A 41 3.22 2.00 -17.49
CA PRO A 41 2.03 1.26 -17.88
C PRO A 41 0.78 1.76 -17.15
N GLN A 42 -0.33 1.72 -17.86
CA GLN A 42 -1.60 2.31 -17.42
C GLN A 42 -2.66 1.27 -17.07
N THR A 43 -2.29 -0.01 -16.99
CA THR A 43 -3.19 -1.08 -16.55
C THR A 43 -2.60 -1.78 -15.33
N LYS A 44 -3.45 -2.30 -14.45
CA LYS A 44 -3.02 -3.05 -13.27
C LYS A 44 -2.18 -4.28 -13.66
N GLN A 45 -2.59 -4.98 -14.72
CA GLN A 45 -1.90 -6.18 -15.20
C GLN A 45 -0.49 -5.87 -15.69
N ASP A 46 -0.33 -4.80 -16.48
CA ASP A 46 1.00 -4.40 -16.97
C ASP A 46 1.89 -3.89 -15.86
N LEU A 47 1.33 -3.15 -14.89
CA LEU A 47 2.07 -2.71 -13.71
C LEU A 47 2.57 -3.89 -12.88
N LEU A 48 1.76 -4.94 -12.72
CA LEU A 48 2.16 -6.17 -12.03
C LEU A 48 3.27 -6.95 -12.75
N SER A 49 3.48 -6.71 -14.05
CA SER A 49 4.62 -7.29 -14.77
C SER A 49 5.97 -6.67 -14.37
N LEU A 50 5.95 -5.47 -13.77
CA LEU A 50 7.17 -4.76 -13.39
C LEU A 50 7.79 -5.33 -12.10
N PRO A 51 9.12 -5.54 -12.07
CA PRO A 51 9.78 -6.17 -10.93
C PRO A 51 9.69 -5.31 -9.67
N GLY A 52 9.09 -5.88 -8.61
CA GLY A 52 8.90 -5.20 -7.34
C GLY A 52 7.60 -4.41 -7.23
N VAL A 53 6.76 -4.42 -8.26
CA VAL A 53 5.41 -3.86 -8.24
C VAL A 53 4.42 -4.97 -7.90
N GLY A 54 3.90 -4.96 -6.66
CA GLY A 54 2.79 -5.82 -6.25
C GLY A 54 1.42 -5.14 -6.40
N PRO A 55 0.31 -5.84 -6.09
CA PRO A 55 -1.05 -5.32 -6.24
C PRO A 55 -1.29 -3.96 -5.57
N LYS A 56 -0.74 -3.77 -4.36
CA LYS A 56 -0.79 -2.50 -3.64
C LYS A 56 -0.11 -1.38 -4.42
N ILE A 57 1.11 -1.60 -4.89
CA ILE A 57 1.90 -0.58 -5.59
C ILE A 57 1.25 -0.25 -6.94
N ALA A 58 0.76 -1.25 -7.67
CA ALA A 58 0.01 -1.04 -8.91
C ALA A 58 -1.22 -0.15 -8.68
N SER A 59 -2.01 -0.45 -7.65
CA SER A 59 -3.20 0.34 -7.30
C SER A 59 -2.86 1.79 -6.92
N LEU A 60 -1.75 1.99 -6.19
CA LEU A 60 -1.26 3.33 -5.85
C LEU A 60 -0.77 4.10 -7.07
N ILE A 61 -0.08 3.46 -8.01
CA ILE A 61 0.36 4.10 -9.26
C ILE A 61 -0.85 4.56 -10.07
N LEU A 62 -1.88 3.73 -10.23
CA LEU A 62 -3.10 4.10 -10.94
C LEU A 62 -3.85 5.23 -10.23
N SER A 63 -4.00 5.14 -8.91
CA SER A 63 -4.73 6.13 -8.13
C SER A 63 -4.02 7.49 -8.06
N ILE A 64 -2.71 7.53 -7.86
CA ILE A 64 -1.96 8.79 -7.62
C ILE A 64 -1.35 9.33 -8.93
N GLY A 65 -0.86 8.44 -9.79
CA GLY A 65 -0.19 8.83 -11.03
C GLY A 65 -1.12 9.03 -12.23
N PHE A 66 -2.34 8.49 -12.17
CA PHE A 66 -3.29 8.53 -13.28
C PHE A 66 -4.73 8.86 -12.85
N ASP A 67 -4.95 9.29 -11.60
CA ASP A 67 -6.26 9.62 -11.02
C ASP A 67 -7.33 8.52 -11.22
N ARG A 68 -6.90 7.26 -11.32
CA ARG A 68 -7.76 6.09 -11.52
C ARG A 68 -7.82 5.24 -10.25
N LEU A 69 -8.81 5.56 -9.42
CA LEU A 69 -9.09 4.80 -8.21
C LEU A 69 -9.87 3.51 -8.55
N GLU A 70 -9.13 2.45 -8.83
CA GLU A 70 -9.69 1.15 -9.21
C GLU A 70 -9.90 0.20 -8.03
N SER A 71 -9.13 0.36 -6.95
CA SER A 71 -9.21 -0.51 -5.76
C SER A 71 -8.58 0.11 -4.51
N LEU A 72 -9.01 -0.35 -3.33
CA LEU A 72 -8.38 0.00 -2.05
C LEU A 72 -6.96 -0.56 -1.95
N ALA A 73 -6.01 0.27 -1.54
CA ALA A 73 -4.62 -0.11 -1.37
C ALA A 73 -4.35 -0.60 0.06
N ILE A 74 -4.62 -1.88 0.32
CA ILE A 74 -4.45 -2.46 1.66
C ILE A 74 -2.97 -2.52 2.03
N ASP A 75 -2.59 -1.72 3.03
CA ASP A 75 -1.28 -1.77 3.65
C ASP A 75 -1.32 -2.41 5.04
N THR A 76 -0.18 -2.42 5.73
CA THR A 76 -0.09 -3.01 7.07
C THR A 76 -0.95 -2.30 8.11
N HIS A 77 -1.17 -0.99 7.99
CA HIS A 77 -2.01 -0.24 8.92
C HIS A 77 -3.49 -0.56 8.69
N ILE A 78 -3.95 -0.47 7.45
CA ILE A 78 -5.34 -0.79 7.08
C ILE A 78 -5.63 -2.25 7.42
N PHE A 79 -4.73 -3.18 7.11
CA PHE A 79 -4.88 -4.59 7.43
C PHE A 79 -5.07 -4.82 8.94
N VAL A 80 -4.19 -4.25 9.78
CA VAL A 80 -4.27 -4.41 11.24
C VAL A 80 -5.51 -3.75 11.81
N ILE A 81 -5.84 -2.52 11.37
CA ILE A 81 -6.99 -1.77 11.88
C ILE A 81 -8.30 -2.46 11.51
N SER A 82 -8.43 -2.95 10.28
CA SER A 82 -9.65 -3.63 9.81
C SER A 82 -9.95 -4.86 10.66
N HIS A 83 -8.93 -5.64 11.03
CA HIS A 83 -9.09 -6.76 11.95
C HIS A 83 -9.44 -6.30 13.37
N ARG A 84 -8.78 -5.27 13.89
CA ARG A 84 -9.02 -4.77 15.26
C ARG A 84 -10.42 -4.20 15.45
N LEU A 85 -10.95 -3.53 14.42
CA LEU A 85 -12.28 -2.96 14.44
C LEU A 85 -13.36 -3.96 14.03
N GLY A 86 -12.98 -5.15 13.57
CA GLY A 86 -13.93 -6.17 13.10
C GLY A 86 -14.57 -5.85 11.75
N TRP A 87 -13.93 -5.01 10.94
CA TRP A 87 -14.37 -4.67 9.58
C TRP A 87 -14.05 -5.77 8.56
N ALA A 88 -13.04 -6.58 8.85
CA ALA A 88 -12.56 -7.66 7.99
C ALA A 88 -11.87 -8.74 8.83
N ASP A 89 -11.97 -9.99 8.40
CA ASP A 89 -11.32 -11.17 8.98
C ASP A 89 -10.47 -11.96 7.96
N GLY A 90 -10.32 -11.40 6.75
CA GLY A 90 -9.58 -12.00 5.66
C GLY A 90 -8.10 -12.27 5.98
N SER A 91 -7.66 -13.51 5.75
CA SER A 91 -6.27 -13.94 5.99
C SER A 91 -5.22 -13.34 5.06
N SER A 92 -5.62 -12.57 4.04
CA SER A 92 -4.71 -11.92 3.09
C SER A 92 -5.17 -10.49 2.79
N PRO A 93 -4.25 -9.58 2.38
CA PRO A 93 -4.62 -8.22 2.00
C PRO A 93 -5.71 -8.17 0.92
N GLU A 94 -5.71 -9.13 0.00
CA GLU A 94 -6.71 -9.20 -1.06
C GLU A 94 -8.10 -9.57 -0.51
N LYS A 95 -8.19 -10.50 0.44
CA LYS A 95 -9.46 -10.83 1.10
C LYS A 95 -9.99 -9.64 1.90
N VAL A 96 -9.12 -8.95 2.65
CA VAL A 96 -9.49 -7.73 3.38
C VAL A 96 -9.97 -6.65 2.42
N ARG A 97 -9.30 -6.48 1.27
CA ARG A 97 -9.71 -5.54 0.22
C ARG A 97 -11.14 -5.79 -0.22
N LEU A 98 -11.44 -7.01 -0.64
CA LEU A 98 -12.78 -7.38 -1.12
C LEU A 98 -13.86 -7.19 -0.03
N GLN A 99 -13.53 -7.48 1.24
CA GLN A 99 -14.44 -7.26 2.36
C GLN A 99 -14.70 -5.78 2.63
N LEU A 100 -13.69 -4.91 2.52
CA LEU A 100 -13.90 -3.47 2.69
C LEU A 100 -14.63 -2.87 1.49
N GLU A 101 -14.27 -3.25 0.26
CA GLU A 101 -14.91 -2.77 -0.97
C GLU A 101 -16.38 -3.20 -1.09
N SER A 102 -16.83 -4.23 -0.37
CA SER A 102 -18.22 -4.68 -0.44
C SER A 102 -19.22 -3.76 0.28
N TRP A 103 -18.75 -2.90 1.19
CA TRP A 103 -19.62 -1.99 1.95
C TRP A 103 -19.12 -0.54 2.01
N LEU A 104 -17.82 -0.27 1.78
CA LEU A 104 -17.28 1.08 1.78
C LEU A 104 -17.58 1.76 0.42
N PRO A 105 -18.29 2.91 0.40
CA PRO A 105 -18.58 3.64 -0.85
C PRO A 105 -17.30 4.00 -1.61
N LYS A 106 -17.31 3.86 -2.93
CA LYS A 106 -16.12 4.00 -3.78
C LYS A 106 -15.54 5.42 -3.72
N GLU A 107 -16.39 6.41 -3.56
CA GLU A 107 -16.07 7.82 -3.47
C GLU A 107 -15.20 8.11 -2.24
N GLU A 108 -15.37 7.32 -1.18
CA GLU A 108 -14.67 7.47 0.11
C GLU A 108 -13.30 6.78 0.15
N TRP A 109 -12.99 5.90 -0.82
CA TRP A 109 -11.80 5.05 -0.77
C TRP A 109 -10.48 5.82 -0.65
N SER A 110 -10.37 6.98 -1.31
CA SER A 110 -9.16 7.82 -1.27
C SER A 110 -8.97 8.45 0.11
N LEU A 111 -10.04 9.02 0.67
CA LEU A 111 -10.04 9.61 2.00
C LEU A 111 -9.81 8.55 3.07
N PHE A 112 -10.51 7.41 2.97
CA PHE A 112 -10.34 6.27 3.87
C PHE A 112 -8.89 5.79 3.93
N ASN A 113 -8.25 5.53 2.78
CA ASN A 113 -6.86 5.06 2.76
C ASN A 113 -5.92 6.03 3.48
N LYS A 114 -6.03 7.34 3.19
CA LYS A 114 -5.17 8.36 3.83
C LYS A 114 -5.43 8.45 5.33
N SER A 115 -6.70 8.51 5.73
CA SER A 115 -7.13 8.66 7.12
C SER A 115 -6.73 7.46 7.98
N ILE A 116 -6.97 6.24 7.49
CA ILE A 116 -6.67 5.01 8.24
C ILE A 116 -5.16 4.79 8.37
N VAL A 117 -4.37 5.11 7.32
CA VAL A 117 -2.91 5.06 7.40
C VAL A 117 -2.39 6.04 8.45
N ALA A 118 -2.83 7.30 8.42
CA ALA A 118 -2.44 8.30 9.41
C ALA A 118 -2.86 7.88 10.83
N PHE A 119 -4.08 7.38 10.99
CA PHE A 119 -4.59 6.87 12.26
C PHE A 119 -3.76 5.70 12.79
N GLY A 120 -3.34 4.77 11.91
CA GLY A 120 -2.47 3.65 12.25
C GLY A 120 -1.03 4.03 12.58
N GLN A 121 -0.57 5.20 12.14
CA GLN A 121 0.75 5.73 12.49
C GLN A 121 0.72 6.49 13.82
N CYS A 122 -0.33 7.26 14.08
CA CYS A 122 -0.38 8.18 15.22
C CYS A 122 -1.09 7.60 16.47
N CYS A 123 -2.12 6.76 16.29
CA CYS A 123 -2.98 6.27 17.37
C CYS A 123 -3.03 4.74 17.43
N CYS A 124 -3.63 4.07 16.43
CA CYS A 124 -3.82 2.61 16.42
C CYS A 124 -2.59 1.87 15.89
N ARG A 125 -1.43 2.17 16.49
CA ARG A 125 -0.13 1.61 16.12
C ARG A 125 -0.11 0.09 16.22
N LYS A 126 0.65 -0.57 15.35
CA LYS A 126 0.82 -2.03 15.37
C LYS A 126 1.31 -2.51 16.74
N ILE A 127 2.32 -1.83 17.28
CA ILE A 127 2.91 -2.10 18.60
C ILE A 127 2.46 -0.98 19.56
N HIS A 128 1.97 -1.35 20.75
CA HIS A 128 1.46 -0.44 21.79
C HIS A 128 0.49 0.65 21.25
N PRO A 129 -0.71 0.25 20.77
CA PRO A 129 -1.73 1.21 20.33
C PRO A 129 -2.15 2.12 21.49
N LYS A 130 -2.43 3.39 21.19
CA LYS A 130 -2.82 4.40 22.18
C LYS A 130 -4.32 4.34 22.51
N CYS A 131 -4.81 3.17 22.94
CA CYS A 131 -6.25 2.92 23.08
C CYS A 131 -6.96 3.92 24.01
N LYS A 132 -6.33 4.35 25.11
CA LYS A 132 -6.90 5.34 26.05
C LYS A 132 -7.11 6.73 25.44
N GLN A 133 -6.46 7.03 24.31
CA GLN A 133 -6.56 8.29 23.57
C GLN A 133 -7.30 8.10 22.24
N CYS A 134 -7.89 6.91 22.02
CA CYS A 134 -8.51 6.56 20.76
C CYS A 134 -9.94 7.14 20.72
N PRO A 135 -10.31 7.94 19.70
CA PRO A 135 -11.63 8.57 19.61
C PRO A 135 -12.77 7.58 19.34
N ILE A 136 -12.44 6.34 18.95
CA ILE A 136 -13.39 5.26 18.64
C ILE A 136 -13.23 4.06 19.58
N GLN A 137 -12.66 4.29 20.77
CA GLN A 137 -12.39 3.25 21.76
C GLN A 137 -13.66 2.50 22.19
N ASP A 138 -14.76 3.23 22.37
CA ASP A 138 -16.08 2.74 22.74
C ASP A 138 -16.65 1.74 21.74
N LYS A 139 -16.28 1.85 20.46
CA LYS A 139 -16.73 0.97 19.36
C LYS A 139 -15.66 -0.03 18.90
N CYS A 140 -14.53 -0.12 19.60
CA CYS A 140 -13.40 -0.93 19.18
C CYS A 140 -13.49 -2.37 19.73
N HIS A 141 -13.75 -3.34 18.84
CA HIS A 141 -13.82 -4.76 19.20
C HIS A 141 -12.52 -5.26 19.87
N TYR A 142 -11.35 -4.88 19.37
CA TYR A 142 -10.06 -5.24 19.96
C TYR A 142 -9.89 -4.74 21.40
N TYR A 143 -10.35 -3.52 21.71
CA TYR A 143 -10.19 -2.95 23.06
C TYR A 143 -11.04 -3.70 24.09
N HIS A 144 -12.30 -3.96 23.75
CA HIS A 144 -13.25 -4.68 24.62
C HIS A 144 -12.91 -6.16 24.82
N LYS A 145 -12.14 -6.78 23.91
CA LYS A 145 -11.62 -8.15 24.09
C LYS A 145 -10.33 -8.23 24.90
N SER A 146 -9.58 -7.13 24.99
CA SER A 146 -8.26 -7.11 25.64
C SER A 146 -8.32 -6.58 27.08
N THR A 147 -9.51 -6.21 27.55
CA THR A 147 -9.81 -5.72 28.91
C THR A 147 -10.76 -6.70 29.56
#